data_AF-A0A916XE41-F1
#
_entry.id   AF-A0A916XE41-F1
#
_cell.length_a   1.000
_cell.length_b   1.000
_cell.length_c   1.000
_cell.angle_alpha   90.00
_cell.angle_beta   90.00
_cell.angle_gamma   90.00
#
_symmetry.space_group_name_H-M   'P 1'
#
loop_
_entity.id
_entity.type
_entity.pdbx_description
1 polymer ?
#
loop_
_entity_poly.entity_id
_entity_poly.type
_entity_poly.pdbx_seq_one_letter_code
_entity_poly.pdbx_strand_id
1 'polypeptide(L)'
;MSADTDSSRPPQGRINWRNLLTLGSLTLLVGTEVMGAAIAGGWAIAGLLELGTTIEYAFMAIFGLVGLWAMVTFVRSAHRVEPVVTR
;
A
#
# COMPACT_ATOMS: atom_id res chain seq x y z
N MET A 1 -21.10 52.75 -6.27
CA MET A 1 -22.16 51.83 -6.71
C MET A 1 -21.54 50.90 -7.74
N SER A 2 -21.14 49.66 -7.49
CA SER A 2 -21.16 48.78 -6.33
C SER A 2 -20.13 47.68 -6.61
N ALA A 3 -19.37 47.31 -5.57
CA ALA A 3 -18.72 46.02 -5.38
C ALA A 3 -17.87 45.47 -6.54
N ASP A 4 -16.54 45.59 -6.38
CA ASP A 4 -15.64 44.48 -6.67
C ASP A 4 -16.20 43.23 -6.00
N THR A 5 -16.88 42.39 -6.78
CA THR A 5 -17.18 41.02 -6.39
C THR A 5 -15.89 40.23 -6.56
N ASP A 6 -14.98 40.37 -5.60
CA ASP A 6 -13.92 39.41 -5.34
C ASP A 6 -14.60 38.07 -5.00
N SER A 7 -14.85 37.30 -6.05
CA SER A 7 -15.39 35.95 -5.96
C SER A 7 -14.28 35.08 -5.40
N SER A 8 -14.23 34.99 -4.08
CA SER A 8 -13.39 34.09 -3.30
C SER A 8 -13.63 32.65 -3.77
N ARG A 9 -12.91 32.21 -4.81
CA ARG A 9 -12.86 30.81 -5.20
C ARG A 9 -12.23 30.07 -4.02
N PRO A 10 -12.93 29.13 -3.37
CA PRO A 10 -12.29 28.33 -2.33
C PRO A 10 -11.06 27.66 -2.96
N PRO A 11 -9.93 27.57 -2.25
CA PRO A 11 -8.71 26.96 -2.79
C PRO A 11 -9.04 25.56 -3.28
N GLN A 12 -9.00 25.42 -4.60
CA GLN A 12 -9.44 24.21 -5.29
C GLN A 12 -8.27 23.24 -5.23
N GLY A 13 -8.36 22.29 -4.30
CA GLY A 13 -7.39 21.24 -4.09
C GLY A 13 -7.01 20.55 -5.38
N ARG A 14 -5.80 20.81 -5.89
CA ARG A 14 -5.29 20.08 -7.04
C ARG A 14 -4.74 18.74 -6.57
N ILE A 15 -5.34 17.67 -7.09
CA ILE A 15 -4.85 16.31 -6.89
C ILE A 15 -3.50 16.18 -7.59
N ASN A 16 -2.44 15.89 -6.84
CA ASN A 16 -1.10 15.68 -7.39
C ASN A 16 -0.96 14.25 -7.96
N TRP A 17 -1.50 14.03 -9.14
CA TRP A 17 -1.49 12.75 -9.86
C TRP A 17 -0.09 12.13 -10.04
N ARG A 18 0.95 12.97 -10.13
CA ARG A 18 2.32 12.49 -10.29
C ARG A 18 2.82 11.75 -9.04
N ASN A 19 2.53 12.30 -7.87
CA ASN A 19 2.93 11.70 -6.59
C ASN A 19 2.14 10.41 -6.31
N LEU A 20 0.85 10.40 -6.65
CA LEU A 20 0.00 9.21 -6.59
C LEU A 20 0.54 8.05 -7.42
N LEU A 21 0.97 8.33 -8.66
CA LEU A 21 1.55 7.30 -9.53
C LEU A 21 2.88 6.78 -9.00
N THR A 22 3.78 7.65 -8.52
CA THR A 22 5.08 7.24 -7.98
C THR A 22 4.93 6.37 -6.72
N LEU A 23 4.08 6.77 -5.77
CA LEU A 23 3.79 5.99 -4.57
C LEU A 23 3.06 4.69 -4.90
N GLY A 24 2.15 4.75 -5.87
CA GLY A 24 1.42 3.61 -6.37
C GLY A 24 2.34 2.53 -6.93
N SER A 25 3.25 2.92 -7.81
CA SER A 25 4.26 2.04 -8.38
C SER A 25 5.22 1.48 -7.34
N LEU A 26 5.73 2.34 -6.44
CA LEU A 26 6.67 1.91 -5.40
C LEU A 26 6.05 0.81 -4.53
N THR A 27 4.77 0.96 -4.18
CA THR A 27 4.17 0.02 -3.25
C THR A 27 3.69 -1.25 -3.93
N LEU A 28 3.27 -1.20 -5.19
CA LEU A 28 3.06 -2.43 -5.95
C LEU A 28 4.36 -3.21 -6.08
N LEU A 29 5.47 -2.53 -6.38
CA LEU A 29 6.78 -3.14 -6.56
C LEU A 29 7.28 -3.79 -5.25
N VAL A 30 7.30 -3.03 -4.16
CA VAL A 30 7.72 -3.55 -2.85
C VAL A 30 6.73 -4.60 -2.31
N GLY A 31 5.43 -4.39 -2.50
CA GLY A 31 4.40 -5.34 -2.06
C GLY A 31 4.51 -6.69 -2.76
N THR A 32 4.81 -6.69 -4.06
CA THR A 32 4.96 -7.94 -4.83
C THR A 32 6.23 -8.69 -4.43
N GLU A 33 7.35 -8.00 -4.28
CA GLU A 33 8.62 -8.60 -3.80
C GLU A 33 8.45 -9.24 -2.43
N VAL A 34 7.83 -8.51 -1.49
CA VAL A 34 7.58 -9.01 -0.14
C VAL A 34 6.63 -10.20 -0.16
N MET A 35 5.59 -10.22 -1.01
CA MET A 35 4.67 -11.35 -1.19
C MET A 35 5.35 -12.59 -1.81
N GLY A 36 6.27 -12.39 -2.76
CA GLY A 36 7.03 -13.47 -3.38
C GLY A 36 8.04 -14.11 -2.43
N ALA A 37 8.87 -13.28 -1.77
CA ALA A 37 9.82 -13.73 -0.75
C ALA A 37 9.11 -14.42 0.41
N ALA A 38 7.91 -13.94 0.70
CA ALA A 38 7.00 -14.51 1.64
C ALA A 38 6.65 -15.97 1.29
N ILE A 39 5.85 -16.16 0.24
CA ILE A 39 5.34 -17.48 -0.15
C ILE A 39 6.48 -18.47 -0.38
N ALA A 40 7.57 -18.04 -1.02
CA ALA A 40 8.76 -18.86 -1.25
C ALA A 40 9.47 -19.25 0.05
N GLY A 41 9.63 -18.32 0.99
CA GLY A 41 10.24 -18.58 2.30
C GLY A 41 9.43 -19.57 3.13
N GLY A 42 8.09 -19.50 3.08
CA GLY A 42 7.24 -20.43 3.81
C GLY A 42 7.25 -21.83 3.30
N TRP A 43 7.16 -21.94 1.98
CA TRP A 43 7.30 -23.22 1.33
C TRP A 43 8.69 -23.83 1.59
N ALA A 44 9.76 -23.01 1.51
CA ALA A 44 11.12 -23.48 1.76
C ALA A 44 11.36 -23.94 3.21
N ILE A 45 10.89 -23.19 4.20
CA ILE A 45 11.08 -23.55 5.61
C ILE A 45 10.15 -24.72 6.00
N ALA A 46 8.93 -24.82 5.47
CA ALA A 46 8.07 -25.98 5.71
C ALA A 46 8.67 -27.26 5.12
N GLY A 47 9.21 -27.17 3.90
CA GLY A 47 9.79 -28.30 3.18
C GLY A 47 11.12 -28.79 3.77
N LEU A 48 12.01 -27.89 4.19
CA LEU A 48 13.32 -28.24 4.79
C LEU A 48 13.22 -29.04 6.10
N LEU A 49 12.05 -28.98 6.72
CA LEU A 49 11.89 -29.20 8.14
C LEU A 49 10.84 -30.35 8.34
N GLU A 50 10.29 -30.88 7.23
CA GLU A 50 9.40 -32.06 7.12
C GLU A 50 8.14 -32.03 8.02
N LEU A 51 7.67 -30.85 8.44
CA LEU A 51 6.66 -30.70 9.50
C LEU A 51 5.21 -31.02 9.10
N GLY A 52 4.99 -31.57 7.91
CA GLY A 52 3.66 -31.95 7.44
C GLY A 52 2.71 -30.77 7.23
N THR A 53 1.50 -31.10 6.79
CA THR A 53 0.50 -30.14 6.28
C THR A 53 0.13 -29.02 7.26
N THR A 54 0.25 -29.25 8.56
CA THR A 54 -0.03 -28.24 9.61
C THR A 54 0.84 -26.99 9.48
N ILE A 55 2.12 -27.15 9.15
CA ILE A 55 3.04 -26.02 9.03
C ILE A 55 2.93 -25.31 7.68
N GLU A 56 2.56 -26.03 6.61
CA GLU A 56 2.18 -25.39 5.34
C GLU A 56 1.03 -24.39 5.55
N TYR A 57 -0.03 -24.79 6.27
CA TYR A 57 -1.13 -23.88 6.60
C TYR A 57 -0.68 -22.71 7.48
N ALA A 58 0.24 -22.93 8.42
CA ALA A 58 0.80 -21.87 9.25
C ALA A 58 1.57 -20.84 8.42
N PHE A 59 2.40 -21.29 7.47
CA PHE A 59 3.08 -20.39 6.54
C PHE A 59 2.14 -19.69 5.59
N MET A 60 1.12 -20.38 5.06
CA MET A 60 0.10 -19.77 4.23
C MET A 60 -0.64 -18.65 4.98
N ALA A 61 -0.95 -18.86 6.27
CA ALA A 61 -1.56 -17.85 7.14
C ALA A 61 -0.62 -16.66 7.41
N ILE A 62 0.66 -16.93 7.72
CA ILE A 62 1.69 -15.88 7.94
C ILE A 62 1.84 -15.03 6.68
N PHE A 63 1.88 -15.65 5.50
CA PHE A 63 2.04 -14.92 4.25
C PHE A 63 0.80 -14.20 3.77
N GLY A 64 -0.38 -14.77 4.02
CA GLY A 64 -1.62 -14.02 3.90
C GLY A 64 -1.64 -12.77 4.78
N LEU A 65 -1.19 -12.89 6.04
CA LEU A 65 -1.09 -11.77 6.97
C LEU A 65 -0.07 -10.72 6.54
N VAL A 66 1.11 -11.12 6.04
CA VAL A 66 2.12 -10.19 5.51
C VAL A 66 1.58 -9.46 4.28
N GLY A 67 0.91 -10.17 3.37
CA GLY A 67 0.25 -9.58 2.21
C GLY A 67 -0.85 -8.59 2.57
N LEU A 68 -1.70 -8.96 3.54
CA LEU A 68 -2.75 -8.09 4.06
C LEU A 68 -2.14 -6.86 4.76
N TRP A 69 -1.08 -7.05 5.53
CA TRP A 69 -0.36 -5.97 6.20
C TRP A 69 0.21 -4.98 5.19
N ALA A 70 0.91 -5.46 4.14
CA ALA A 70 1.43 -4.63 3.05
C ALA A 70 0.33 -3.83 2.34
N MET A 71 -0.83 -4.44 2.08
CA MET A 71 -2.00 -3.75 1.53
C MET A 71 -2.47 -2.60 2.45
N VAL A 72 -2.52 -2.84 3.76
CA VAL A 72 -2.91 -1.83 4.75
C VAL A 72 -1.85 -0.72 4.88
N THR A 73 -0.55 -1.04 4.90
CA THR A 73 0.53 -0.03 4.91
C THR A 73 0.52 0.80 3.65
N PHE A 74 0.16 0.21 2.50
CA PHE A 74 0.01 0.94 1.25
C PHE A 74 -1.14 1.95 1.31
N VAL A 75 -2.34 1.48 1.66
CA VAL A 75 -3.53 2.34 1.80
C VAL A 75 -3.27 3.46 2.80
N ARG A 76 -2.62 3.15 3.93
CA ARG A 76 -2.24 4.16 4.93
C ARG A 76 -1.17 5.13 4.43
N SER A 77 -0.21 4.69 3.64
CA SER A 77 0.82 5.56 3.06
C SER A 77 0.24 6.48 1.99
N ALA A 78 -0.70 5.99 1.18
CA ALA A 78 -1.47 6.80 0.24
C ALA A 78 -2.28 7.90 0.96
N HIS A 79 -2.77 7.64 2.18
CA HIS A 79 -3.46 8.64 2.99
C HIS A 79 -2.55 9.61 3.76
N ARG A 80 -1.28 9.26 4.01
CA ARG A 80 -0.41 9.98 4.96
C ARG A 80 0.59 10.93 4.31
N VAL A 81 0.98 10.71 3.06
CA VAL A 81 2.13 11.42 2.48
C VAL A 81 1.75 12.74 1.80
N GLU A 82 0.51 12.94 1.35
CA GLU A 82 0.02 14.28 0.94
C GLU A 82 -1.52 14.32 0.84
N PRO A 83 -2.21 15.33 1.40
CA PRO A 83 -3.64 15.51 1.17
C PRO A 83 -3.86 15.74 -0.34
N VAL A 84 -4.86 15.05 -0.89
CA VAL A 84 -5.33 15.15 -2.28
C VAL A 84 -5.74 16.58 -2.70
N VAL A 85 -5.65 17.54 -1.76
CA VAL A 85 -6.01 18.94 -1.89
C VAL A 85 -4.80 19.80 -1.52
N THR A 86 -4.15 20.41 -2.51
CA THR A 86 -3.30 21.61 -2.30
C THR A 86 -4.20 22.76 -1.82
N ARG A 87 -3.96 23.30 -0.62
CA ARG A 87 -4.60 24.55 -0.18
C ARG A 87 -3.88 25.76 -0.76
#